data_AF-A0A1Q8A4Z4-F1
#
_entry.id   AF-A0A1Q8A4Z4-F1
#
_cell.length_a   1.000
_cell.length_b   1.000
_cell.length_c   1.000
_cell.angle_alpha   90.00
_cell.angle_beta   90.00
_cell.angle_gamma   90.00
#
_symmetry.space_group_name_H-M   'P 1'
#
loop_
_entity.id
_entity.type
_entity.pdbx_description
1 polymer ?
#
loop_
_entity_poly.entity_id
_entity_poly.type
_entity_poly.pdbx_seq_one_letter_code
_entity_poly.pdbx_strand_id
1 'polypeptide(L)'
;MNDQHDWKEEAASLMKGALHDPVTVGLLKRSNLTKTQFETILVDQLGSEIANKALTREEMTRLRQTRAKISRGAFNRTLKQARTNVSGAVHTILLLGYGGLLESPSLAPFVEASERLRIQMSQLRTLAADDPPEYSKLVEQLLVDIERAFDALHGRERDT
;
A
#
# COMPACT_ATOMS: atom_id res chain seq x y z
N MET A 1 -1.01 -39.58 -2.53
CA MET A 1 -0.17 -38.38 -2.43
C MET A 1 -1.06 -37.20 -2.77
N ASN A 2 -1.59 -36.50 -1.77
CA ASN A 2 -2.53 -35.40 -1.94
C ASN A 2 -1.91 -34.14 -1.32
N ASP A 3 -0.80 -33.69 -1.90
CA ASP A 3 -0.11 -32.45 -1.50
C ASP A 3 -0.73 -31.26 -2.23
N GLN A 4 -2.01 -31.04 -1.99
CA GLN A 4 -2.60 -29.73 -2.25
C GLN A 4 -2.40 -28.91 -0.98
N HIS A 5 -1.15 -28.48 -0.74
CA HIS A 5 -0.87 -27.40 0.21
C HIS A 5 -1.78 -26.25 -0.21
N ASP A 6 -2.72 -25.84 0.67
CA ASP A 6 -3.75 -24.88 0.29
C ASP A 6 -3.16 -23.46 0.26
N TRP A 7 -2.33 -23.22 -0.76
CA TRP A 7 -1.71 -21.95 -1.09
C TRP A 7 -2.73 -20.80 -1.14
N LYS A 8 -4.03 -21.10 -1.31
CA LYS A 8 -5.10 -20.09 -1.28
C LYS A 8 -5.35 -19.58 0.13
N GLU A 9 -5.34 -20.45 1.14
CA GLU A 9 -5.49 -20.04 2.53
C GLU A 9 -4.27 -19.25 3.00
N GLU A 10 -3.08 -19.70 2.63
CA GLU A 10 -1.83 -18.97 2.92
C GLU A 10 -1.82 -17.60 2.22
N ALA A 11 -2.12 -17.55 0.93
CA ALA A 11 -2.20 -16.29 0.18
C ALA A 11 -3.28 -15.36 0.73
N ALA A 12 -4.46 -15.88 1.07
CA ALA A 12 -5.53 -15.09 1.67
C ALA A 12 -5.11 -14.54 3.05
N SER A 13 -4.39 -15.34 3.85
CA SER A 13 -3.87 -14.94 5.15
C SER A 13 -2.80 -13.84 5.02
N LEU A 14 -1.82 -14.02 4.14
CA LEU A 14 -0.78 -13.03 3.86
C LEU A 14 -1.37 -11.71 3.34
N MET A 15 -2.31 -11.79 2.39
CA MET A 15 -3.03 -10.62 1.92
C MET A 15 -3.88 -9.98 3.02
N LYS A 16 -4.43 -10.78 3.93
CA LYS A 16 -5.13 -10.27 5.11
C LYS A 16 -4.21 -9.53 6.07
N GLY A 17 -3.04 -10.05 6.35
CA GLY A 17 -2.00 -9.33 7.09
C GLY A 17 -1.68 -8.00 6.42
N ALA A 18 -1.31 -8.02 5.14
CA ALA A 18 -0.92 -6.82 4.40
C ALA A 18 -2.04 -5.75 4.34
N LEU A 19 -3.30 -6.14 4.16
CA LEU A 19 -4.42 -5.19 4.05
C LEU A 19 -4.97 -4.67 5.38
N HIS A 20 -4.58 -5.27 6.50
CA HIS A 20 -4.96 -4.83 7.85
C HIS A 20 -3.78 -4.27 8.64
N ASP A 21 -2.58 -4.33 8.08
CA ASP A 21 -1.39 -3.64 8.59
C ASP A 21 -1.72 -2.15 8.81
N PRO A 22 -1.49 -1.59 10.02
CA PRO A 22 -1.92 -0.23 10.34
C PRO A 22 -1.22 0.83 9.48
N VAL A 23 0.03 0.60 9.05
CA VAL A 23 0.74 1.49 8.12
C VAL A 23 0.02 1.51 6.77
N THR A 24 -0.31 0.33 6.22
CA THR A 24 -1.08 0.20 4.98
C THR A 24 -2.44 0.88 5.08
N VAL A 25 -3.17 0.65 6.17
CA VAL A 25 -4.48 1.30 6.41
C VAL A 25 -4.33 2.81 6.49
N GLY A 26 -3.30 3.31 7.18
CA GLY A 26 -3.00 4.74 7.27
C GLY A 26 -2.71 5.37 5.91
N LEU A 27 -1.78 4.79 5.15
CA LEU A 27 -1.41 5.28 3.82
C LEU A 27 -2.59 5.27 2.83
N LEU A 28 -3.45 4.25 2.88
CA LEU A 28 -4.63 4.16 2.03
C LEU A 28 -5.61 5.33 2.21
N LYS A 29 -5.66 5.97 3.38
CA LYS A 29 -6.58 7.09 3.66
C LYS A 29 -6.37 8.30 2.73
N ARG A 30 -5.13 8.54 2.31
CA ARG A 30 -4.74 9.69 1.48
C ARG A 30 -4.17 9.29 0.11
N SER A 31 -4.18 7.99 -0.21
CA SER A 31 -3.66 7.51 -1.48
C SER A 31 -4.65 7.69 -2.63
N ASN A 32 -4.13 7.69 -3.86
CA ASN A 32 -4.95 7.62 -5.08
C ASN A 32 -5.58 6.22 -5.32
N LEU A 33 -5.38 5.27 -4.41
CA LEU A 33 -5.89 3.91 -4.49
C LEU A 33 -6.94 3.64 -3.41
N THR A 34 -8.03 2.98 -3.80
CA THR A 34 -8.93 2.36 -2.82
C THR A 34 -8.33 1.06 -2.28
N LYS A 35 -8.79 0.60 -1.11
CA LYS A 35 -8.40 -0.71 -0.56
C LYS A 35 -8.57 -1.85 -1.57
N THR A 36 -9.67 -1.82 -2.34
CA THR A 36 -9.96 -2.81 -3.39
C THR A 36 -8.96 -2.74 -4.56
N GLN A 37 -8.57 -1.53 -4.98
CA GLN A 37 -7.56 -1.36 -6.03
C GLN A 37 -6.18 -1.83 -5.58
N PHE A 38 -5.78 -1.49 -4.35
CA PHE A 38 -4.52 -1.92 -3.77
C PHE A 38 -4.46 -3.44 -3.61
N GLU A 39 -5.49 -4.06 -3.03
CA GLU A 39 -5.64 -5.52 -2.98
C GLU A 39 -5.50 -6.15 -4.37
N THR A 40 -6.14 -5.57 -5.39
CA THR A 40 -6.09 -6.10 -6.75
C THR A 40 -4.68 -6.05 -7.34
N ILE A 41 -3.89 -5.01 -7.01
CA ILE A 41 -2.48 -4.92 -7.40
C ILE A 41 -1.65 -6.00 -6.69
N LEU A 42 -1.84 -6.17 -5.38
CA LEU A 42 -1.11 -7.20 -4.61
C LEU A 42 -1.37 -8.61 -5.17
N VAL A 43 -2.62 -8.93 -5.48
CA VAL A 43 -2.97 -10.21 -6.13
C VAL A 43 -2.30 -10.36 -7.49
N ASP A 44 -2.31 -9.31 -8.31
CA ASP A 44 -1.74 -9.35 -9.67
C ASP A 44 -0.22 -9.51 -9.66
N GLN A 45 0.47 -8.90 -8.70
CA GLN A 45 1.94 -8.93 -8.60
C GLN A 45 2.47 -10.13 -7.81
N LEU A 46 1.89 -10.42 -6.65
CA LEU A 46 2.41 -11.42 -5.70
C LEU A 46 1.65 -12.74 -5.76
N GLY A 47 0.45 -12.76 -6.34
CA GLY A 47 -0.39 -13.96 -6.31
C GLY A 47 0.28 -15.20 -6.92
N SER A 48 1.04 -15.02 -8.00
CA SER A 48 1.74 -16.15 -8.64
C SER A 48 2.96 -16.63 -7.84
N GLU A 49 3.64 -15.71 -7.15
CA GLU A 49 4.78 -16.03 -6.28
C GLU A 49 4.30 -16.80 -5.05
N ILE A 50 3.25 -16.30 -4.38
CA ILE A 50 2.67 -16.96 -3.21
C ILE A 50 2.08 -18.33 -3.57
N ALA A 51 1.46 -18.44 -4.75
CA ALA A 51 0.92 -19.71 -5.23
C ALA A 51 2.00 -20.70 -5.71
N ASN A 52 3.26 -20.26 -5.79
CA ASN A 52 4.37 -20.96 -6.43
C ASN A 52 3.99 -21.51 -7.83
N LYS A 53 3.14 -20.77 -8.55
CA LYS A 53 2.67 -21.11 -9.90
C LYS A 53 2.07 -19.89 -10.59
N ALA A 54 2.06 -19.91 -11.93
CA ALA A 54 1.32 -18.90 -12.69
C ALA A 54 -0.20 -19.00 -12.39
N LEU A 55 -0.80 -17.89 -11.95
CA LEU A 55 -2.23 -17.81 -11.72
C LEU A 55 -2.99 -17.30 -12.94
N THR A 56 -4.09 -17.97 -13.25
CA THR A 56 -5.08 -17.43 -14.18
C THR A 56 -5.82 -16.25 -13.53
N ARG A 57 -6.42 -15.39 -14.38
CA ARG A 57 -7.28 -14.29 -13.90
C ARG A 57 -8.44 -14.77 -13.04
N GLU A 58 -8.95 -15.96 -13.33
CA GLU A 58 -10.01 -16.56 -12.53
C GLU A 58 -9.50 -16.97 -11.13
N GLU A 59 -8.32 -17.59 -11.04
CA GLU A 59 -7.72 -17.94 -9.75
C GLU A 59 -7.40 -16.70 -8.92
N MET A 60 -6.90 -15.64 -9.55
CA MET A 60 -6.69 -14.34 -8.89
C MET A 60 -7.97 -13.77 -8.27
N THR A 61 -9.12 -13.93 -8.93
CA THR A 61 -10.39 -13.44 -8.36
C THR A 61 -10.76 -14.11 -7.05
N ARG A 62 -10.31 -15.35 -6.84
CA ARG A 62 -10.62 -16.15 -5.63
C ARG A 62 -9.73 -15.80 -4.44
N LEU A 63 -8.65 -15.04 -4.65
CA LEU A 63 -7.75 -14.60 -3.60
C LEU A 63 -8.23 -13.34 -2.88
N ARG A 64 -9.17 -12.59 -3.44
CA ARG A 64 -9.69 -11.37 -2.81
C ARG A 64 -10.51 -11.69 -1.57
N GLN A 65 -10.37 -10.87 -0.54
CA GLN A 65 -11.07 -10.96 0.75
C GLN A 65 -12.59 -10.81 0.59
N THR A 66 -13.03 -10.09 -0.45
CA THR A 66 -14.45 -9.92 -0.72
C THR A 66 -15.02 -11.25 -1.22
N ARG A 67 -15.70 -11.99 -0.33
CA ARG A 67 -16.29 -13.32 -0.58
C ARG A 67 -17.31 -13.39 -1.73
N ALA A 68 -17.74 -12.26 -2.27
CA ALA A 68 -18.56 -12.25 -3.48
C ALA A 68 -17.68 -12.68 -4.67
N LYS A 69 -18.08 -13.73 -5.39
CA LYS A 69 -17.45 -14.14 -6.65
C LYS A 69 -17.47 -12.95 -7.63
N ILE A 70 -16.38 -12.19 -7.67
CA ILE A 70 -16.23 -11.11 -8.64
C ILE A 70 -16.01 -11.74 -10.01
N SER A 71 -16.59 -11.16 -11.05
CA SER A 71 -16.34 -11.61 -12.41
C SER A 71 -14.91 -11.25 -12.85
N ARG A 72 -14.37 -12.00 -13.80
CA ARG A 72 -13.09 -11.66 -14.48
C ARG A 72 -13.11 -10.23 -15.04
N GLY A 73 -14.26 -9.80 -15.59
CA GLY A 73 -14.44 -8.45 -16.10
C GLY A 73 -14.36 -7.38 -15.01
N ALA A 74 -14.97 -7.62 -13.85
CA ALA A 74 -14.87 -6.71 -12.71
C ALA A 74 -13.43 -6.60 -12.18
N PHE A 75 -12.73 -7.73 -12.04
CA PHE A 75 -11.31 -7.75 -11.66
C PHE A 75 -10.46 -6.93 -12.62
N ASN A 76 -10.58 -7.18 -13.93
CA ASN A 76 -9.78 -6.48 -14.95
C ASN A 76 -10.05 -4.97 -14.97
N ARG A 77 -11.30 -4.55 -14.77
CA ARG A 77 -11.64 -3.11 -14.65
C ARG A 77 -10.98 -2.48 -13.43
N THR A 78 -11.06 -3.13 -12.28
CA THR A 78 -10.41 -2.64 -11.06
C THR A 78 -8.90 -2.56 -11.24
N LEU A 79 -8.27 -3.59 -11.82
CA LEU A 79 -6.82 -3.60 -12.07
C LEU A 79 -6.41 -2.48 -13.03
N LYS A 80 -7.18 -2.28 -14.11
CA LYS A 80 -6.93 -1.18 -15.06
C LYS A 80 -7.03 0.18 -14.36
N GLN A 81 -8.05 0.38 -13.53
CA GLN A 81 -8.20 1.63 -12.77
C GLN A 81 -7.04 1.85 -11.79
N ALA A 82 -6.67 0.81 -11.05
CA ALA A 82 -5.56 0.85 -10.11
C ALA A 82 -4.24 1.22 -10.80
N ARG A 83 -3.92 0.56 -11.93
CA ARG A 83 -2.74 0.87 -12.74
C ARG A 83 -2.76 2.30 -13.31
N THR A 84 -3.94 2.79 -13.71
CA THR A 84 -4.09 4.17 -14.19
C THR A 84 -3.77 5.18 -13.08
N ASN A 85 -4.30 4.95 -11.87
CA ASN A 85 -4.05 5.82 -10.71
C ASN A 85 -2.57 5.80 -10.29
N VAL A 86 -1.93 4.62 -10.26
CA VAL A 86 -0.49 4.49 -9.99
C VAL A 86 0.33 5.21 -11.04
N SER A 87 0.03 4.97 -12.32
CA SER A 87 0.76 5.60 -13.43
C SER A 87 0.65 7.12 -13.37
N GLY A 88 -0.53 7.67 -13.09
CA GLY A 88 -0.73 9.11 -12.90
C GLY A 88 0.09 9.65 -11.74
N ALA A 89 0.07 8.99 -10.57
CA ALA A 89 0.85 9.41 -9.40
C ALA A 89 2.37 9.41 -9.69
N VAL A 90 2.88 8.37 -10.36
CA VAL A 90 4.29 8.30 -10.78
C VAL A 90 4.64 9.42 -11.75
N HIS A 91 3.80 9.68 -12.77
CA HIS A 91 4.03 10.78 -13.70
C HIS A 91 4.01 12.14 -13.00
N THR A 92 3.15 12.36 -11.99
CA THR A 92 3.16 13.58 -11.19
C THR A 92 4.49 13.74 -10.44
N ILE A 93 4.98 12.69 -9.79
CA ILE A 93 6.28 12.75 -9.10
C ILE A 93 7.41 13.06 -10.08
N LEU A 94 7.44 12.40 -11.25
CA LEU A 94 8.43 12.66 -12.29
C LEU A 94 8.35 14.09 -12.81
N LEU A 95 7.15 14.63 -13.02
CA LEU A 95 6.94 16.02 -13.46
C LEU A 95 7.46 17.01 -12.41
N LEU A 96 7.16 16.80 -11.13
CA LEU A 96 7.65 17.63 -10.03
C LEU A 96 9.17 17.58 -9.93
N GLY A 97 9.77 16.40 -10.11
CA GLY A 97 11.22 16.22 -10.12
C GLY A 97 11.88 16.92 -11.29
N TYR A 98 11.33 16.76 -12.50
CA TYR A 98 11.81 17.46 -13.70
C TYR A 98 11.74 18.98 -13.55
N GLY A 99 10.69 19.49 -12.89
CA GLY A 99 10.54 20.93 -12.61
C GLY A 99 11.38 21.46 -11.43
N GLY A 100 12.19 20.62 -10.78
CA GLY A 100 12.97 21.01 -9.59
C GLY A 100 12.14 21.28 -8.33
N LEU A 101 10.83 20.95 -8.34
CA LEU A 101 9.93 21.24 -7.24
C LEU A 101 10.12 20.29 -6.05
N LEU A 102 10.62 19.08 -6.27
CA LEU A 102 10.91 18.12 -5.19
C LEU A 102 11.96 18.63 -4.21
N GLU A 103 12.84 19.54 -4.64
CA GLU A 103 13.88 20.18 -3.82
C GLU A 103 13.41 21.48 -3.16
N SER A 104 12.16 21.90 -3.44
CA SER A 104 11.61 23.12 -2.86
C SER A 104 11.44 22.98 -1.34
N PRO A 105 11.63 24.07 -0.57
CA PRO A 105 11.36 24.06 0.87
C PRO A 105 9.93 23.61 1.23
N SER A 106 8.97 23.79 0.32
CA SER A 106 7.60 23.32 0.46
C SER A 106 7.43 21.80 0.41
N LEU A 107 8.31 21.08 -0.30
CA LEU A 107 8.27 19.61 -0.42
C LEU A 107 9.30 18.91 0.49
N ALA A 108 10.26 19.65 1.06
CA ALA A 108 11.25 19.11 2.00
C ALA A 108 10.64 18.29 3.16
N PRO A 109 9.53 18.69 3.81
CA PRO A 109 8.91 17.89 4.87
C PRO A 109 8.42 16.52 4.39
N PHE A 110 7.97 16.42 3.13
CA PHE A 110 7.51 15.15 2.55
C PHE A 110 8.68 14.22 2.26
N VAL A 111 9.79 14.76 1.73
CA VAL A 111 11.01 13.98 1.50
C VAL A 111 11.56 13.46 2.83
N GLU A 112 11.61 14.28 3.86
CA GLU A 112 12.03 13.86 5.20
C GLU A 112 11.09 12.79 5.79
N ALA A 113 9.77 12.98 5.70
CA ALA A 113 8.80 11.99 6.13
C ALA A 113 8.95 10.66 5.38
N SER A 114 9.26 10.70 4.08
CA SER A 114 9.49 9.49 3.27
C SER A 114 10.74 8.72 3.71
N GLU A 115 11.82 9.44 4.05
CA GLU A 115 13.06 8.82 4.52
C GLU A 115 12.90 8.26 5.93
N ARG A 116 12.19 8.98 6.82
CA ARG A 116 11.80 8.49 8.15
C ARG A 116 10.95 7.22 8.03
N LEU A 117 9.94 7.21 7.14
CA LEU A 117 9.13 6.03 6.85
C LEU A 117 10.00 4.85 6.41
N ARG A 118 10.98 5.09 5.53
CA ARG A 118 11.91 4.04 5.04
C ARG A 118 12.75 3.45 6.17
N ILE A 119 13.38 4.31 7.00
CA ILE A 119 14.23 3.91 8.13
C ILE A 119 13.39 3.16 9.18
N GLN A 120 12.23 3.70 9.53
CA GLN A 120 11.33 3.10 10.50
C GLN A 120 10.75 1.78 9.99
N MET A 121 10.39 1.64 8.70
CA MET A 121 9.96 0.36 8.11
C MET A 121 11.01 -0.75 8.26
N SER A 122 12.31 -0.42 8.17
CA SER A 122 13.38 -1.38 8.41
C SER A 122 13.44 -1.83 9.87
N GLN A 123 13.19 -0.92 10.82
CA GLN A 123 13.18 -1.21 12.26
C GLN A 123 11.90 -1.95 12.69
N LEU A 124 10.76 -1.56 12.12
CA LEU A 124 9.44 -2.12 12.35
C LEU A 124 9.39 -3.61 11.98
N ARG A 125 10.09 -4.04 10.93
CA ARG A 125 10.17 -5.46 10.55
C ARG A 125 10.83 -6.34 11.61
N THR A 126 11.78 -5.79 12.37
CA THR A 126 12.45 -6.49 13.47
C THR A 126 11.57 -6.47 14.72
N LEU A 127 11.04 -5.29 15.08
CA LEU A 127 10.23 -5.10 16.29
C LEU A 127 8.87 -5.79 16.24
N ALA A 128 8.27 -5.99 15.06
CA ALA A 128 6.97 -6.66 14.94
C ALA A 128 6.96 -8.09 15.52
N ALA A 129 8.12 -8.77 15.52
CA ALA A 129 8.28 -10.09 16.13
C ALA A 129 8.72 -10.02 17.61
N ASP A 130 9.55 -9.02 17.95
CA ASP A 130 10.28 -8.98 19.22
C ASP A 130 9.59 -8.13 20.31
N ASP A 131 8.91 -7.03 19.94
CA ASP A 131 8.20 -6.11 20.85
C ASP A 131 6.95 -5.48 20.18
N PRO A 132 5.80 -6.19 20.19
CA PRO A 132 4.57 -5.69 19.57
C PRO A 132 4.01 -4.38 20.16
N PRO A 133 4.10 -4.11 21.48
CA PRO A 133 3.76 -2.81 22.05
C PRO A 133 4.62 -1.66 21.50
N GLU A 134 5.94 -1.83 21.43
CA GLU A 134 6.85 -0.81 20.89
C GLU A 134 6.60 -0.58 19.40
N TYR A 135 6.39 -1.66 18.63
CA TYR A 135 5.97 -1.59 17.23
C TYR A 135 4.71 -0.71 17.06
N SER A 136 3.68 -0.95 17.87
CA SER A 136 2.41 -0.21 17.78
C SER A 136 2.59 1.28 18.03
N LYS A 137 3.39 1.64 19.05
CA LYS A 137 3.70 3.04 19.38
C LYS A 137 4.49 3.73 18.26
N LEU A 138 5.45 3.03 17.67
CA LEU A 138 6.25 3.57 16.57
C LEU A 138 5.40 3.79 15.31
N VAL A 139 4.51 2.85 14.99
CA VAL A 139 3.56 2.99 13.88
C VAL A 139 2.61 4.17 14.09
N GLU A 140 2.08 4.36 15.30
CA GLU A 140 1.23 5.51 15.61
C GLU A 140 1.97 6.83 15.41
N GLN A 141 3.20 6.94 15.93
CA GLN A 141 4.03 8.14 15.76
C GLN A 141 4.34 8.43 14.29
N LEU A 142 4.67 7.39 13.51
CA LEU A 142 4.90 7.50 12.08
C LEU A 142 3.67 8.04 11.33
N LEU A 143 2.48 7.51 11.63
CA LEU A 143 1.25 7.96 10.99
C LEU A 143 0.96 9.43 11.33
N VAL A 144 1.19 9.85 12.58
CA VAL A 144 1.06 11.26 12.99
C VAL A 144 2.05 12.16 12.23
N ASP A 145 3.29 11.72 12.04
CA ASP A 145 4.31 12.50 11.32
C ASP A 145 3.96 12.65 9.82
N ILE A 146 3.42 11.60 9.19
CA ILE A 146 2.94 11.64 7.81
C ILE A 146 1.77 12.63 7.67
N GLU A 147 0.81 12.58 8.59
CA GLU A 147 -0.34 13.49 8.60
C GLU A 147 0.11 14.96 8.75
N ARG A 148 1.05 15.23 9.66
CA ARG A 148 1.63 16.57 9.83
C ARG A 148 2.35 17.06 8.57
N ALA A 149 3.10 16.20 7.90
CA ALA A 149 3.78 16.55 6.65
C ALA A 149 2.77 16.86 5.54
N PHE A 150 1.65 16.13 5.49
CA PHE A 150 0.56 16.40 4.56
C PHE A 150 -0.10 17.76 4.83
N ASP A 151 -0.43 18.06 6.09
CA ASP A 151 -1.05 19.32 6.47
C ASP A 151 -0.13 20.52 6.19
N ALA A 152 1.18 20.36 6.43
CA ALA A 152 2.17 21.40 6.10
C ALA A 152 2.19 21.73 4.60
N LEU A 153 1.96 20.74 3.73
CA LEU A 153 1.94 20.89 2.27
C LEU A 153 0.65 21.57 1.76
N HIS A 154 -0.47 21.38 2.45
CA HIS A 154 -1.74 22.05 2.13
C HIS A 154 -1.80 23.49 2.65
N GLY A 155 -0.82 23.88 3.47
CA GLY A 155 -0.84 25.10 4.26
C GLY A 155 -1.77 24.93 5.46
N ARG A 156 -1.35 25.44 6.63
CA ARG A 156 -2.34 25.85 7.64
C ARG A 156 -3.36 26.72 6.91
N GLU A 157 -4.65 26.53 7.19
CA GLU A 157 -5.72 27.45 6.78
C GLU A 157 -5.13 28.85 6.70
N ARG A 158 -5.03 29.40 5.50
CA ARG A 158 -4.66 30.81 5.36
C ARG A 158 -5.69 31.56 6.18
N ASP A 159 -5.25 32.12 7.29
CA ASP A 159 -6.04 32.85 8.27
C ASP A 159 -7.17 33.61 7.54
N THR A 160 -8.41 33.17 7.74
CA THR A 160 -9.61 34.00 7.52
C THR A 160 -9.92 34.77 8.79
#